data_AF-A0A1M7ECE0-F1
#
_entry.id   AF-A0A1M7ECE0-F1
#
_cell.length_a   1.000
_cell.length_b   1.000
_cell.length_c   1.000
_cell.angle_alpha   90.00
_cell.angle_beta   90.00
_cell.angle_gamma   90.00
#
_symmetry.space_group_name_H-M   'P 1'
#
loop_
_entity.id
_entity.type
_entity.pdbx_description
1 polymer ?
#
loop_
_entity_poly.entity_id
_entity_poly.type
_entity_poly.pdbx_seq_one_letter_code
_entity_poly.pdbx_strand_id
1 'polypeptide(L)'
;MVEIEHALRNYLVNPNDLDLGFAMAALARKTRAHYRELGGNLKKEAVTLGKTFAIDLKIGKWPDVLDGKFEDNFKTKTVSFLKKINGDVHKAAELMLKQCFDTVEKNVKR
;
A
#
# COMPACT_ATOMS: atom_id res chain seq x y z
N MET A 1 6.05 -4.47 8.81
CA MET A 1 6.32 -3.04 8.87
C MET A 1 7.72 -2.80 8.35
N VAL A 2 8.71 -3.50 8.94
CA VAL A 2 10.13 -3.58 8.50
C VAL A 2 10.36 -3.61 6.98
N GLU A 3 9.67 -4.47 6.21
CA GLU A 3 9.87 -4.55 4.74
C GLU A 3 9.56 -3.24 4.01
N ILE A 4 8.48 -2.54 4.41
CA ILE A 4 8.07 -1.28 3.79
C ILE A 4 9.06 -0.18 4.19
N GLU A 5 9.45 -0.13 5.46
CA GLU A 5 10.42 0.84 5.97
C GLU A 5 11.78 0.71 5.28
N HIS A 6 12.25 -0.52 5.09
CA HIS A 6 13.51 -0.78 4.40
C HIS A 6 13.45 -0.28 2.96
N ALA A 7 12.40 -0.61 2.22
CA ALA A 7 12.20 -0.14 0.85
C ALA A 7 12.15 1.40 0.77
N LEU A 8 11.42 2.06 1.67
CA LEU A 8 11.36 3.52 1.72
C LEU A 8 12.70 4.15 2.08
N ARG A 9 13.48 3.52 2.97
CA ARG A 9 14.84 3.97 3.32
C ARG A 9 15.77 3.90 2.12
N ASN A 10 15.76 2.79 1.37
CA ASN A 10 16.57 2.65 0.16
C ASN A 10 16.17 3.68 -0.89
N TYR A 11 14.87 3.91 -1.07
CA TYR A 11 14.35 4.94 -1.97
C TYR A 11 14.81 6.35 -1.59
N LEU A 12 14.89 6.69 -0.30
CA LEU A 12 15.39 7.99 0.15
C LEU A 12 16.88 8.19 -0.15
N VAL A 13 17.68 7.12 -0.05
CA VAL A 13 19.12 7.15 -0.35
C VAL A 13 19.35 7.20 -1.85
N ASN A 14 18.60 6.41 -2.62
CA ASN A 14 18.70 6.31 -4.06
C ASN A 14 17.30 6.15 -4.69
N PRO A 15 16.66 7.25 -5.13
CA PRO A 15 15.30 7.21 -5.65
C PRO A 15 15.17 6.34 -6.90
N ASN A 16 14.67 5.12 -6.71
CA ASN A 16 14.40 4.16 -7.78
C ASN A 16 13.01 3.54 -7.64
N ASP A 17 12.40 3.21 -8.77
CA ASP A 17 11.03 2.69 -8.78
C ASP A 17 10.95 1.22 -8.32
N LEU A 18 12.09 0.50 -8.31
CA LEU A 18 12.16 -0.87 -7.82
C LEU A 18 11.87 -0.95 -6.31
N ASP A 19 12.45 -0.05 -5.51
CA ASP A 19 12.19 0.05 -4.08
C ASP A 19 10.72 0.38 -3.80
N LEU A 20 10.13 1.30 -4.59
CA LEU A 20 8.69 1.56 -4.50
C LEU A 20 7.86 0.32 -4.85
N GLY A 21 8.33 -0.50 -5.78
CA GLY A 21 7.71 -1.78 -6.11
C GLY A 21 7.72 -2.75 -4.93
N PHE A 22 8.84 -2.87 -4.23
CA PHE A 22 8.93 -3.67 -3.00
C PHE A 22 8.00 -3.15 -1.89
N ALA A 23 7.92 -1.83 -1.71
CA ALA A 23 7.00 -1.21 -0.77
C ALA A 23 5.53 -1.51 -1.14
N MET A 24 5.15 -1.39 -2.43
CA MET A 24 3.81 -1.70 -2.92
C MET A 24 3.44 -3.16 -2.67
N ALA A 25 4.32 -4.09 -3.04
CA ALA A 25 4.08 -5.53 -2.85
C ALA A 25 3.87 -5.87 -1.37
N ALA A 26 4.69 -5.30 -0.48
CA ALA A 26 4.56 -5.49 0.96
C ALA A 26 3.26 -4.89 1.53
N LEU A 27 2.87 -3.70 1.06
CA LEU A 27 1.59 -3.06 1.42
C LEU A 27 0.39 -3.91 0.95
N ALA A 28 0.41 -4.40 -0.28
CA ALA A 28 -0.63 -5.25 -0.85
C ALA A 28 -0.80 -6.56 -0.06
N ARG A 29 0.30 -7.25 0.25
CA ARG A 29 0.26 -8.48 1.08
C ARG A 29 -0.33 -8.22 2.47
N LYS A 30 0.08 -7.13 3.13
CA LYS A 30 -0.43 -6.78 4.46
C LYS A 30 -1.90 -6.39 4.45
N THR A 31 -2.34 -5.67 3.43
CA THR A 31 -3.74 -5.28 3.27
C THR A 31 -4.63 -6.49 3.00
N ARG A 32 -4.15 -7.45 2.20
CA ARG A 32 -4.83 -8.74 1.99
C ARG A 32 -4.92 -9.55 3.28
N ALA A 33 -3.87 -9.59 4.09
CA ALA A 33 -3.88 -10.27 5.38
C ALA A 33 -4.92 -9.64 6.31
N HIS A 34 -4.92 -8.31 6.44
CA HIS A 34 -5.89 -7.55 7.23
C HIS A 34 -7.34 -7.82 6.78
N TYR A 35 -7.59 -7.82 5.47
CA TYR A 35 -8.91 -8.19 4.92
C TYR A 35 -9.41 -9.57 5.40
N ARG A 36 -8.51 -10.55 5.48
CA ARG A 36 -8.83 -11.90 5.95
C ARG A 36 -9.05 -11.94 7.46
N GLU A 37 -8.26 -11.20 8.23
CA GLU A 37 -8.40 -11.06 9.68
C GLU A 37 -9.76 -10.43 10.05
N LEU A 38 -10.28 -9.52 9.22
CA LEU A 38 -11.62 -8.95 9.37
C LEU A 38 -12.76 -9.95 9.07
N GLY A 39 -12.46 -11.19 8.69
CA GLY A 39 -13.46 -12.17 8.27
C GLY A 39 -14.05 -11.88 6.89
N GLY A 40 -13.30 -11.18 6.02
CA GLY A 40 -13.74 -10.85 4.67
C GLY A 40 -14.14 -12.08 3.85
N ASN A 41 -15.23 -11.95 3.08
CA ASN A 41 -15.73 -13.03 2.22
C ASN A 41 -14.74 -13.35 1.09
N LEU A 42 -14.09 -14.52 1.16
CA LEU A 42 -13.09 -14.95 0.17
C LEU A 42 -13.56 -14.90 -1.29
N LYS A 43 -14.87 -15.08 -1.56
CA LYS A 43 -15.43 -14.96 -2.92
C LYS A 43 -15.44 -13.52 -3.45
N LYS A 44 -15.38 -12.53 -2.55
CA LYS A 44 -15.35 -11.09 -2.85
C LYS A 44 -13.96 -10.46 -2.66
N GLU A 45 -12.94 -11.22 -2.23
CA GLU A 45 -11.59 -10.71 -1.94
C GLU A 45 -11.04 -9.86 -3.10
N ALA A 46 -11.06 -10.41 -4.33
CA ALA A 46 -10.56 -9.71 -5.51
C ALA A 46 -11.35 -8.42 -5.83
N VAL A 47 -12.66 -8.41 -5.59
CA VAL A 47 -13.52 -7.23 -5.81
C VAL A 47 -13.22 -6.16 -4.76
N THR A 48 -13.16 -6.54 -3.49
CA THR A 48 -12.89 -5.60 -2.38
C THR A 48 -11.49 -5.01 -2.49
N LEU A 49 -10.48 -5.83 -2.76
CA LEU A 49 -9.10 -5.36 -2.90
C LEU A 49 -8.90 -4.59 -4.21
N GLY A 50 -9.54 -5.01 -5.31
CA GLY A 50 -9.56 -4.25 -6.56
C GLY A 50 -10.14 -2.85 -6.38
N LYS A 51 -11.26 -2.72 -5.67
CA LYS A 51 -11.83 -1.41 -5.32
C LYS A 51 -10.90 -0.58 -4.42
N THR A 52 -10.31 -1.22 -3.41
CA THR A 52 -9.40 -0.56 -2.47
C THR A 52 -8.20 0.05 -3.19
N PHE A 53 -7.45 -0.75 -3.96
CA PHE A 53 -6.21 -0.29 -4.59
C PHE A 53 -6.44 0.56 -5.84
N ALA A 54 -7.35 0.15 -6.72
CA ALA A 54 -7.51 0.79 -8.04
C ALA A 54 -8.50 1.97 -8.03
N ILE A 55 -9.57 1.89 -7.24
CA ILE A 55 -10.65 2.89 -7.28
C ILE A 55 -10.51 3.94 -6.18
N ASP A 56 -10.40 3.49 -4.93
CA ASP A 56 -10.41 4.39 -3.78
C ASP A 56 -9.02 5.02 -3.53
N LEU A 57 -7.97 4.20 -3.55
CA LEU A 57 -6.60 4.68 -3.35
C LEU A 57 -5.96 5.19 -4.65
N LYS A 58 -6.34 4.60 -5.79
CA LYS A 58 -5.78 4.87 -7.13
C LYS A 58 -4.25 4.72 -7.14
N ILE A 59 -3.75 3.62 -6.60
CA ILE A 59 -2.31 3.38 -6.45
C ILE A 59 -1.82 2.17 -7.25
N GLY A 60 -2.73 1.33 -7.74
CA GLY A 60 -2.40 0.18 -8.57
C GLY A 60 -3.58 -0.76 -8.76
N LYS A 61 -3.46 -1.68 -9.71
CA LYS A 61 -4.49 -2.68 -10.01
C LYS A 61 -4.29 -3.94 -9.18
N TRP A 62 -5.38 -4.55 -8.72
CA TRP A 62 -5.33 -5.88 -8.13
C TRP A 62 -5.45 -6.95 -9.23
N PRO A 63 -4.68 -8.06 -9.20
CA PRO A 63 -3.66 -8.42 -8.23
C PRO A 63 -2.24 -7.90 -8.55
N ASP A 64 -2.06 -7.13 -9.62
CA ASP A 64 -0.76 -6.59 -10.09
C ASP A 64 0.09 -5.94 -8.98
N VAL A 65 -0.54 -5.27 -8.01
CA VAL A 65 0.14 -4.69 -6.84
C VAL A 65 0.88 -5.71 -5.98
N LEU A 66 0.52 -7.00 -6.02
CA LEU A 66 1.25 -8.07 -5.33
C LEU A 66 2.64 -8.31 -5.92
N ASP A 67 2.81 -8.03 -7.22
CA ASP A 67 4.08 -8.12 -7.94
C ASP A 67 4.84 -6.78 -7.91
N GLY A 68 4.37 -5.82 -7.11
CA GLY A 68 4.99 -4.51 -6.97
C GLY A 68 4.68 -3.54 -8.10
N LYS A 69 3.71 -3.83 -8.98
CA LYS A 69 3.26 -2.86 -9.98
C LYS A 69 2.39 -1.78 -9.31
N PHE A 70 2.64 -0.53 -9.66
CA PHE A 70 1.90 0.61 -9.12
C PHE A 70 1.67 1.68 -10.19
N GLU A 71 0.72 2.58 -9.93
CA GLU A 71 0.47 3.77 -10.73
C GLU A 71 1.28 4.97 -10.20
N ASP A 72 1.54 5.98 -11.02
CA ASP A 72 2.33 7.18 -10.66
C ASP A 72 1.83 7.90 -9.39
N ASN A 73 0.54 7.77 -9.10
CA ASN A 73 -0.08 8.33 -7.92
C ASN A 73 0.45 7.68 -6.63
N PHE A 74 0.87 6.40 -6.66
CA PHE A 74 1.55 5.76 -5.53
C PHE A 74 2.88 6.46 -5.20
N LYS A 75 3.71 6.70 -6.22
CA LYS A 75 4.98 7.43 -6.10
C LYS A 75 4.75 8.85 -5.57
N THR A 76 3.79 9.56 -6.17
CA THR A 76 3.41 10.93 -5.78
C THR A 76 2.97 11.01 -4.32
N LYS A 77 2.11 10.08 -3.87
CA LYS A 77 1.65 9.99 -2.48
C LYS A 77 2.79 9.63 -1.53
N THR A 78 3.64 8.67 -1.89
CA THR A 78 4.78 8.23 -1.08
C THR A 78 5.77 9.37 -0.85
N VAL A 79 6.14 10.09 -1.92
CA VAL A 79 7.01 11.28 -1.82
C VAL A 79 6.37 12.36 -0.94
N SER A 80 5.06 12.58 -1.08
CA SER A 80 4.33 13.56 -0.27
C SER A 80 4.31 13.17 1.22
N PHE A 81 4.09 11.89 1.55
CA PHE A 81 4.16 11.39 2.92
C PHE A 81 5.55 11.57 3.52
N LEU A 82 6.60 11.13 2.80
CA LEU A 82 7.99 11.26 3.23
C LEU A 82 8.38 12.73 3.47
N LYS A 83 7.96 13.65 2.59
CA LYS A 83 8.19 15.10 2.81
C LYS A 83 7.46 15.63 4.04
N LYS A 84 6.18 15.25 4.24
CA LYS A 84 5.35 15.73 5.36
C LYS A 84 5.91 15.35 6.73
N ILE A 85 6.63 14.23 6.82
CA ILE A 85 7.17 13.68 8.06
C ILE A 85 8.70 13.80 8.16
N ASN A 86 9.30 14.69 7.38
CA ASN A 86 10.75 14.95 7.37
C ASN A 86 11.62 13.69 7.12
N GLY A 87 11.17 12.79 6.24
CA GLY A 87 11.90 11.58 5.88
C GLY A 87 11.82 10.44 6.90
N ASP A 88 10.96 10.53 7.91
CA ASP A 88 10.71 9.45 8.87
C ASP A 88 10.03 8.24 8.19
N VAL A 89 10.84 7.29 7.72
CA VAL A 89 10.37 6.11 6.98
C VAL A 89 9.41 5.23 7.78
N HIS A 90 9.54 5.21 9.10
CA HIS A 90 8.66 4.43 9.97
C HIS A 90 7.26 5.03 9.98
N LYS A 91 7.14 6.34 10.23
CA LYS A 91 5.85 7.04 10.16
C LYS A 91 5.23 7.00 8.76
N ALA A 92 6.03 7.05 7.69
CA ALA A 92 5.49 6.91 6.33
C ALA A 92 4.88 5.52 6.15
N ALA A 93 5.60 4.47 6.53
CA ALA A 93 5.12 3.10 6.43
C ALA A 93 3.82 2.90 7.24
N GLU A 94 3.76 3.44 8.45
CA GLU A 94 2.56 3.41 9.29
C GLU A 94 1.37 4.13 8.64
N LEU A 95 1.57 5.35 8.13
CA LEU A 95 0.50 6.11 7.49
C LEU A 95 -0.01 5.44 6.21
N MET A 96 0.89 4.88 5.41
CA MET A 96 0.53 4.15 4.18
C MET A 96 -0.26 2.88 4.51
N LEU A 97 0.18 2.10 5.52
CA LEU A 97 -0.54 0.92 5.99
C LEU A 97 -1.91 1.30 6.53
N LYS A 98 -1.98 2.31 7.41
CA LYS A 98 -3.22 2.80 7.99
C LYS A 98 -4.21 3.21 6.90
N GLN A 99 -3.76 3.96 5.90
CA GLN A 99 -4.61 4.37 4.79
C GLN A 99 -5.17 3.17 4.01
N CYS A 100 -4.35 2.14 3.77
CA CYS A 100 -4.82 0.91 3.13
C CYS A 100 -5.83 0.16 4.00
N PHE A 101 -5.57 0.05 5.30
CA PHE A 101 -6.40 -0.68 6.27
C PHE A 101 -7.76 -0.01 6.45
N ASP A 102 -7.78 1.30 6.71
CA ASP A 102 -9.01 2.09 6.83
C ASP A 102 -9.88 1.95 5.56
N THR A 103 -9.24 1.93 4.38
CA THR A 103 -9.95 1.84 3.10
C THR A 103 -10.52 0.44 2.85
N VAL A 104 -9.75 -0.62 3.15
CA VAL A 104 -10.28 -1.99 3.00
C VAL A 104 -11.39 -2.27 4.00
N GLU A 105 -11.29 -1.80 5.26
CA GLU A 105 -12.35 -1.91 6.26
C GLU A 105 -13.66 -1.25 5.80
N LYS A 106 -13.56 -0.05 5.24
CA LYS A 106 -14.71 0.64 4.64
C LYS A 106 -15.35 -0.17 3.50
N ASN A 107 -14.55 -0.88 2.72
CA ASN A 107 -15.03 -1.69 1.60
C ASN A 107 -15.49 -3.10 2.00
N VAL A 108 -15.13 -3.60 3.19
CA VAL A 108 -15.67 -4.83 3.77
C VAL A 108 -17.05 -4.60 4.38
N LYS A 109 -17.26 -3.46 5.05
CA LYS A 109 -18.53 -3.10 5.71
C LYS A 109 -19.64 -2.62 4.77
N ARG A 110 -19.32 -2.41 3.49
CA ARG A 110 -20.26 -1.96 2.43
C ARG A 110 -20.79 -3.15 1.66
#